data_AF-A0AAU6LIW6-F1
#
_entry.id   AF-A0AAU6LIW6-F1
#
_cell.length_a   1.000
_cell.length_b   1.000
_cell.length_c   1.000
_cell.angle_alpha   90.00
_cell.angle_beta   90.00
_cell.angle_gamma   90.00
#
_symmetry.space_group_name_H-M   'P 1'
#
loop_
_entity.id
_entity.type
_entity.pdbx_description
1 polymer ?
#
loop_
_entity_poly.entity_id
_entity_poly.type
_entity_poly.pdbx_seq_one_letter_code
_entity_poly.pdbx_strand_id
1 'polypeptide(L)'
;MPVHPSLTLALTEALVDVLRFIDGSEDEQMDQDDAVKMLEWVGHLLNRLPDDQRSEFVDLLGQMAEEEGDPARRAFLREFPEDFGLVEEPA
;
A
#
# COMPACT_ATOMS: atom_id res chain seq x y z
N MET A 1 12.53 -22.70 11.98
CA MET A 1 12.85 -22.45 10.56
C MET A 1 12.18 -21.14 10.18
N PRO A 2 12.83 -20.23 9.43
CA PRO A 2 12.10 -19.05 8.98
C PRO A 2 11.02 -19.55 8.01
N VAL A 3 9.76 -19.33 8.38
CA VAL A 3 8.63 -19.53 7.47
C VAL A 3 8.74 -18.34 6.53
N HIS A 4 9.22 -18.58 5.31
CA HIS A 4 9.23 -17.51 4.32
C HIS A 4 7.77 -17.13 4.05
N PRO A 5 7.44 -15.83 4.03
CA PRO A 5 6.11 -15.38 3.65
C PRO A 5 5.78 -15.89 2.24
N SER A 6 4.49 -16.00 1.93
CA SER A 6 4.09 -16.26 0.55
C SER A 6 4.69 -15.17 -0.35
N LEU A 7 4.98 -15.51 -1.61
CA LEU A 7 5.52 -14.53 -2.55
C LEU A 7 4.61 -13.29 -2.65
N THR A 8 3.29 -13.50 -2.61
CA THR A 8 2.29 -12.41 -2.58
C THR A 8 2.51 -11.49 -1.39
N LEU A 9 2.60 -12.04 -0.17
CA LEU A 9 2.82 -11.24 1.04
C LEU A 9 4.15 -10.46 0.97
N ALA A 10 5.24 -11.12 0.54
CA ALA A 10 6.54 -10.45 0.40
C ALA A 10 6.53 -9.32 -0.63
N LEU A 11 5.81 -9.50 -1.74
CA LEU A 11 5.67 -8.46 -2.77
C LEU A 11 4.75 -7.32 -2.30
N THR A 12 3.68 -7.63 -1.56
CA THR A 12 2.82 -6.62 -0.92
C THR A 12 3.61 -5.80 0.08
N GLU A 13 4.39 -6.43 0.96
CA GLU A 13 5.29 -5.75 1.90
C GLU A 13 6.25 -4.81 1.18
N ALA A 14 6.97 -5.31 0.17
CA ALA A 14 7.91 -4.51 -0.60
C ALA A 14 7.23 -3.33 -1.30
N LEU A 15 6.04 -3.54 -1.86
CA LEU A 15 5.27 -2.49 -2.52
C LEU A 15 4.86 -1.41 -1.52
N VAL A 16 4.26 -1.79 -0.38
CA VAL A 16 3.85 -0.86 0.68
C VAL A 16 5.04 -0.04 1.18
N ASP A 17 6.18 -0.68 1.43
CA ASP A 17 7.36 0.01 1.97
C ASP A 17 7.93 1.04 0.96
N VAL A 18 7.92 0.70 -0.33
CA VAL A 18 8.32 1.64 -1.39
C VAL A 18 7.34 2.80 -1.49
N LEU A 19 6.04 2.54 -1.46
CA LEU A 19 5.02 3.60 -1.57
C LEU A 19 5.03 4.52 -0.35
N ARG A 20 5.19 3.98 0.85
CA ARG A 20 5.36 4.77 2.07
C ARG A 20 6.61 5.64 2.01
N PHE A 21 7.70 5.15 1.43
CA PHE A 21 8.91 5.95 1.24
C PHE A 21 8.66 7.12 0.28
N ILE A 22 7.97 6.88 -0.83
CA ILE A 22 7.62 7.93 -1.81
C ILE A 22 6.67 8.96 -1.18
N ASP A 23 5.64 8.51 -0.48
CA ASP A 23 4.67 9.37 0.21
C ASP A 23 5.32 10.25 1.30
N GLY A 24 6.28 9.70 2.03
CA GLY A 24 7.05 10.44 3.03
C GLY A 24 8.23 11.24 2.49
N SER A 25 8.43 11.30 1.16
CA SER A 25 9.57 11.99 0.58
C SER A 25 9.39 13.51 0.61
N GLU A 26 10.42 14.22 1.05
CA GLU A 26 10.47 15.69 1.02
C GLU A 26 11.06 16.21 -0.31
N ASP A 27 10.89 17.50 -0.61
CA ASP A 27 11.36 18.15 -1.86
C ASP A 27 12.86 17.94 -2.15
N GLU A 28 13.67 17.78 -1.10
CA GLU A 28 15.11 17.52 -1.23
C GLU A 28 15.43 16.10 -1.72
N GLN A 29 14.51 15.16 -1.52
CA GLN A 29 14.66 13.73 -1.81
C GLN A 29 14.00 13.37 -3.14
N MET A 30 12.81 13.93 -3.40
CA MET A 30 12.03 13.70 -4.59
C MET A 30 11.21 14.95 -4.94
N ASP A 31 11.09 15.24 -6.24
CA ASP A 31 10.14 16.24 -6.71
C ASP A 31 8.71 15.81 -6.33
N GLN A 32 8.00 16.67 -5.59
CA GLN A 32 6.67 16.33 -5.07
C GLN A 32 5.65 16.05 -6.17
N ASP A 33 5.71 16.74 -7.31
CA ASP A 33 4.79 16.49 -8.42
C ASP A 33 5.04 15.08 -9.00
N ASP A 34 6.29 14.66 -9.09
CA ASP A 34 6.65 13.32 -9.55
C ASP A 34 6.31 12.24 -8.52
N ALA A 35 6.40 12.53 -7.22
CA ALA A 35 5.97 11.63 -6.14
C ALA A 35 4.47 11.37 -6.23
N VAL A 36 3.67 12.44 -6.30
CA VAL A 36 2.20 12.35 -6.46
C VAL A 36 1.84 11.56 -7.73
N LYS A 37 2.44 11.88 -8.88
CA LYS A 37 2.17 11.15 -10.13
C LYS A 37 2.47 9.66 -10.01
N MET A 38 3.53 9.27 -9.29
CA MET A 38 3.87 7.87 -9.08
C MET A 38 2.84 7.16 -8.20
N LEU A 39 2.41 7.79 -7.11
CA LEU A 39 1.39 7.24 -6.22
C LEU A 39 0.04 7.08 -6.95
N GLU A 40 -0.40 8.10 -7.68
CA GLU A 40 -1.62 8.06 -8.51
C GLU A 40 -1.54 6.97 -9.59
N TRP A 41 -0.39 6.85 -10.26
CA TRP A 41 -0.19 5.82 -11.27
C TRP A 41 -0.28 4.42 -10.68
N VAL A 42 0.29 4.20 -9.49
CA VAL A 42 0.19 2.90 -8.81
C VAL A 42 -1.25 2.62 -8.37
N GLY A 43 -1.96 3.60 -7.82
CA GLY A 43 -3.38 3.46 -7.50
C GLY A 43 -4.22 3.07 -8.72
N HIS A 44 -3.93 3.68 -9.88
CA HIS A 44 -4.56 3.29 -11.14
C HIS A 44 -4.25 1.86 -11.57
N LEU A 45 -3.01 1.38 -11.38
CA LEU A 45 -2.65 0.00 -11.69
C LEU A 45 -3.36 -1.00 -10.79
N LEU A 46 -3.40 -0.73 -9.49
CA LEU A 46 -4.07 -1.57 -8.49
C LEU A 46 -5.58 -1.63 -8.75
N ASN A 47 -6.19 -0.53 -9.19
CA ASN A 47 -7.61 -0.50 -9.56
C ASN A 47 -7.97 -1.27 -10.84
N ARG A 48 -6.98 -1.69 -11.64
CA ARG A 48 -7.22 -2.57 -12.79
C ARG A 48 -7.11 -4.06 -12.45
N LEU A 49 -6.75 -4.39 -11.22
CA LEU A 49 -6.78 -5.78 -10.77
C LEU A 49 -8.21 -6.33 -10.87
N PRO A 50 -8.37 -7.62 -11.22
CA PRO A 50 -9.63 -8.33 -11.04
C PRO A 50 -10.16 -8.17 -9.61
N ASP A 51 -11.49 -8.13 -9.44
CA ASP A 51 -12.12 -7.86 -8.14
C ASP A 51 -11.69 -8.84 -7.04
N ASP A 52 -11.49 -10.11 -7.38
CA ASP A 52 -11.00 -11.15 -6.46
C ASP A 52 -9.57 -10.87 -6.00
N GLN A 53 -8.69 -10.45 -6.92
CA GLN A 53 -7.30 -10.10 -6.60
C GLN A 53 -7.20 -8.79 -5.82
N ARG A 54 -8.03 -7.80 -6.15
CA ARG A 54 -8.11 -6.54 -5.41
C ARG A 54 -8.61 -6.79 -3.99
N SER A 55 -9.63 -7.63 -3.80
CA SER A 55 -10.10 -8.01 -2.46
C SER A 55 -9.02 -8.76 -1.68
N GLU A 56 -8.32 -9.73 -2.30
CA GLU A 56 -7.21 -10.45 -1.66
C GLU A 56 -6.11 -9.47 -1.20
N PHE A 57 -5.77 -8.49 -2.03
CA PHE A 57 -4.78 -7.48 -1.69
C PHE A 57 -5.21 -6.61 -0.50
N VAL A 58 -6.48 -6.15 -0.48
CA VAL A 58 -7.02 -5.37 0.64
C VAL A 58 -7.04 -6.19 1.94
N ASP A 59 -7.43 -7.47 1.87
CA ASP A 59 -7.42 -8.36 3.03
C ASP A 59 -6.00 -8.57 3.58
N LEU A 60 -5.00 -8.69 2.70
CA LEU A 60 -3.59 -8.78 3.09
C LEU A 60 -3.10 -7.51 3.79
N LEU A 61 -3.46 -6.32 3.29
CA LEU A 61 -3.14 -5.05 3.96
C LEU A 61 -3.75 -4.98 5.36
N GLY A 62 -4.99 -5.45 5.51
CA GLY A 62 -5.67 -5.56 6.81
C GLY A 62 -4.93 -6.46 7.79
N GLN A 63 -4.53 -7.66 7.36
CA GLN A 63 -3.74 -8.59 8.17
C GLN A 63 -2.40 -7.98 8.58
N MET A 64 -1.70 -7.35 7.63
CA MET A 64 -0.44 -6.65 7.93
C MET A 64 -0.63 -5.55 8.97
N ALA A 65 -1.72 -4.78 8.91
CA ALA A 65 -2.01 -3.73 9.88
C ALA A 65 -2.32 -4.30 11.29
N GLU A 66 -2.96 -5.46 11.38
CA GLU A 66 -3.23 -6.12 12.67
C GLU A 66 -1.94 -6.61 13.34
N GLU A 67 -1.00 -7.13 12.57
CA GLU A 67 0.28 -7.64 13.05
C GLU A 67 1.35 -6.56 13.24
N GLU A 68 1.17 -5.39 12.61
CA GLU A 68 2.13 -4.29 12.66
C GLU A 68 2.34 -3.76 14.08
N GLY A 69 3.59 -3.54 14.49
CA GLY A 69 3.97 -2.97 15.78
C GLY A 69 4.16 -1.45 15.77
N ASP A 70 4.64 -0.87 14.66
CA ASP A 70 4.82 0.58 14.46
C ASP A 70 3.48 1.26 14.22
N PRO A 71 3.02 2.16 15.12
CA PRO A 71 1.75 2.87 14.93
C PRO A 71 1.67 3.67 13.63
N ALA A 72 2.78 4.23 13.15
CA ALA A 72 2.79 5.02 11.93
C ALA A 72 2.63 4.13 10.68
N ARG A 73 3.35 3.00 10.62
CA ARG A 73 3.18 2.00 9.55
C ARG A 73 1.77 1.40 9.58
N ARG A 74 1.23 1.17 10.78
CA ARG A 74 -0.12 0.65 10.95
C ARG A 74 -1.19 1.59 10.41
N ALA A 75 -1.07 2.90 10.65
CA ALA A 75 -1.99 3.90 10.12
C ALA A 75 -1.96 3.90 8.59
N PHE A 76 -0.77 3.99 8.00
CA PHE A 76 -0.57 3.93 6.55
C PHE A 76 -1.23 2.68 5.93
N LEU A 77 -1.01 1.49 6.51
CA LEU A 77 -1.63 0.24 6.01
C LEU A 77 -3.17 0.25 6.04
N ARG A 78 -3.78 0.96 7.00
CA ARG A 78 -5.25 1.05 7.12
C ARG A 78 -5.85 2.08 6.18
N GLU A 79 -5.14 3.17 5.94
CA GLU A 79 -5.56 4.27 5.07
C GLU A 79 -5.29 3.93 3.59
N PHE A 80 -4.29 3.08 3.32
CA PHE A 80 -3.88 2.67 1.98
C PHE A 80 -5.03 2.29 1.03
N PRO A 81 -6.00 1.42 1.40
CA PRO A 81 -7.06 1.05 0.47
C PRO A 81 -7.92 2.24 0.04
N GLU A 82 -8.10 3.22 0.92
CA GLU A 82 -8.87 4.44 0.64
C GLU A 82 -8.03 5.43 -0.18
N ASP A 83 -6.80 5.72 0.27
CA ASP A 83 -5.88 6.66 -0.40
C ASP A 83 -5.58 6.28 -1.86
N PHE A 84 -5.51 4.97 -2.14
CA PHE A 84 -5.28 4.44 -3.49
C PHE A 84 -6.59 4.10 -4.24
N GLY A 85 -7.75 4.40 -3.65
CA GLY A 85 -9.07 4.24 -4.26
C GLY A 85 -9.46 2.79 -4.54
N LEU A 86 -9.01 1.85 -3.72
CA LEU A 86 -9.28 0.40 -3.84
C LEU A 86 -10.61 -0.02 -3.21
N VAL A 87 -11.14 0.80 -2.31
CA VAL A 87 -12.45 0.64 -1.68
C VAL A 87 -13.28 1.90 -1.90
N GLU A 88 -14.61 1.76 -1.88
CA GLU A 88 -15.49 2.93 -1.89
C GLU A 88 -15.39 3.67 -0.54
N GLU A 89 -15.28 5.00 -0.56
CA GLU A 89 -15.42 5.83 0.64
C GLU A 89 -16.78 5.53 1.29
N PRO A 90 -16.83 5.21 2.59
CA PRO A 90 -18.11 5.04 3.27
C PRO A 90 -18.88 6.37 3.25
N ALA A 91 -20.08 6.33 2.65
CA ALA A 91 -20.99 7.46 2.52
C ALA A 91 -21.47 8.06 3.86
#